data_AF-A0A9D4BLZ9-F1
#
_entry.id   AF-A0A9D4BLZ9-F1
#
_cell.length_a   1.000
_cell.length_b   1.000
_cell.length_c   1.000
_cell.angle_alpha   90.00
_cell.angle_beta   90.00
_cell.angle_gamma   90.00
#
_symmetry.space_group_name_H-M   'P 1'
#
loop_
_entity.id
_entity.type
_entity.pdbx_description
1 polymer ?
#
loop_
_entity_poly.entity_id
_entity_poly.type
_entity_poly.pdbx_seq_one_letter_code
_entity_poly.pdbx_strand_id
1 'polypeptide(L)' 'MRGDGVVSTLVWLAAVVGSVVSSDTPRQACRTPTNNQSIFDFSIRNVYDNATIDLSQFRGNLTLVVNVATY' A
#
# COMPACT_ATOMS: atom_id res chain seq x y z
N MET A 1 22.06 13.01 62.63
CA MET A 1 20.68 12.57 62.30
C MET A 1 20.74 11.85 60.97
N ARG A 2 20.22 10.61 60.96
CA ARG A 2 20.12 9.68 59.82
C ARG A 2 19.34 10.30 58.67
N GLY A 3 19.79 10.02 57.45
CA GLY A 3 19.04 10.27 56.22
C GLY A 3 19.36 9.15 55.24
N ASP A 4 18.66 8.03 55.40
CA ASP A 4 18.75 6.85 54.54
C ASP A 4 18.13 7.18 53.17
N GLY A 5 18.97 7.23 52.13
CA GLY A 5 18.53 7.40 50.74
C GLY A 5 18.29 6.04 50.08
N VAL A 6 17.02 5.70 49.87
CA VAL A 6 16.55 4.50 49.15
C VAL A 6 16.99 4.55 47.68
N VAL A 7 17.90 3.66 47.29
CA VAL A 7 18.30 3.46 45.90
C VAL A 7 17.30 2.51 45.23
N SER A 8 16.44 3.08 44.40
CA SER A 8 15.42 2.37 43.61
C SER A 8 16.08 1.64 42.43
N THR A 9 16.00 0.31 42.41
CA THR A 9 16.57 -0.53 41.35
C THR A 9 15.58 -0.71 40.20
N LEU A 10 15.91 -0.12 39.04
CA LEU A 10 15.16 -0.32 37.80
C LEU A 10 15.59 -1.64 37.14
N VAL A 11 14.68 -2.62 37.10
CA VAL A 11 14.85 -3.89 36.38
C VAL A 11 14.47 -3.67 34.91
N TRP A 12 15.41 -3.87 34.00
CA TRP A 12 15.18 -3.78 32.55
C TRP A 12 14.86 -5.16 31.98
N LEU A 13 13.66 -5.32 31.41
CA LEU A 13 13.24 -6.54 30.72
C LEU A 13 13.55 -6.37 29.21
N ALA A 14 14.52 -7.13 28.69
CA ALA A 14 14.86 -7.13 27.27
C ALA A 14 14.00 -8.16 26.53
N ALA A 15 13.16 -7.71 25.59
CA ALA A 15 12.38 -8.59 24.71
C ALA A 15 13.23 -9.01 23.50
N VAL A 16 13.40 -10.32 23.31
CA VAL A 16 14.06 -10.91 22.14
C VAL A 16 13.05 -10.97 20.99
N VAL A 17 13.33 -10.25 19.89
CA VAL A 17 12.52 -10.30 18.67
C VAL A 17 13.19 -11.26 17.69
N GLY A 18 12.50 -12.37 17.36
CA GLY A 18 12.92 -13.32 16.33
C GLY A 18 12.49 -12.85 14.93
N SER A 19 13.42 -12.85 13.99
CA SER A 19 13.19 -12.40 12.60
C SER A 19 12.63 -13.53 11.74
N VAL A 20 11.44 -13.33 11.16
CA VAL A 20 10.90 -14.19 10.09
C VAL A 20 11.41 -13.69 8.74
N VAL A 21 12.02 -14.57 7.94
CA VAL A 21 12.48 -14.26 6.58
C VAL A 21 11.33 -14.48 5.61
N SER A 22 10.69 -13.40 5.17
CA SER A 22 9.75 -13.41 4.05
C SER A 22 10.52 -13.29 2.74
N SER A 23 10.36 -14.27 1.84
CA SER A 23 10.87 -14.19 0.46
C SER A 23 9.95 -13.28 -0.36
N ASP A 24 10.25 -11.98 -0.40
CA ASP A 24 9.54 -11.00 -1.23
C ASP A 24 10.15 -10.98 -2.65
N THR A 25 9.35 -11.31 -3.66
CA THR A 25 9.67 -10.91 -5.04
C THR A 25 9.65 -9.38 -5.06
N PRO A 26 10.61 -8.67 -5.68
CA PRO A 26 10.65 -7.22 -5.60
C PRO A 26 9.39 -6.63 -6.24
N ARG A 27 8.41 -6.26 -5.41
CA ARG A 27 7.25 -5.51 -5.85
C ARG A 27 7.77 -4.19 -6.38
N GLN A 28 7.59 -3.95 -7.67
CA GLN A 28 7.94 -2.66 -8.25
C GLN A 28 7.17 -1.57 -7.49
N ALA A 29 7.91 -0.64 -6.89
CA ALA A 29 7.32 0.43 -6.12
C ALA A 29 6.39 1.25 -7.03
N CYS A 30 5.14 1.42 -6.60
CA CYS A 30 4.22 2.31 -7.28
C CYS A 30 4.81 3.72 -7.31
N ARG A 31 4.90 4.33 -8.49
CA ARG A 31 5.25 5.75 -8.60
C ARG A 31 4.01 6.56 -8.24
N THR A 32 4.10 7.36 -7.18
CA THR A 32 3.04 8.32 -6.86
C THR A 32 2.90 9.31 -8.01
N PRO A 33 1.69 9.49 -8.58
CA PRO A 33 1.48 10.50 -9.60
C PRO A 33 1.81 11.89 -9.03
N THR A 34 2.54 12.69 -9.81
CA THR A 34 2.94 14.06 -9.42
C THR A 34 1.92 15.12 -9.84
N ASN A 35 0.81 14.72 -10.44
CA ASN A 35 -0.29 15.63 -10.78
C ASN A 35 -1.61 15.14 -10.17
N ASN A 36 -2.64 15.97 -10.31
CA ASN A 36 -3.98 15.69 -9.80
C ASN A 36 -4.84 14.81 -10.72
N GLN A 37 -4.24 14.07 -11.66
CA GLN A 37 -4.99 13.17 -12.53
C GLN A 37 -5.37 11.90 -11.78
N SER A 38 -6.60 11.49 -11.99
CA SER A 38 -7.17 10.25 -11.49
C SER A 38 -7.45 9.30 -12.63
N ILE A 39 -7.56 8.00 -12.31
CA ILE A 39 -8.04 7.00 -13.29
C ILE A 39 -9.45 7.35 -13.81
N PHE A 40 -10.22 8.12 -13.04
CA PHE A 40 -11.58 8.53 -13.39
C PHE A 40 -11.66 9.63 -14.46
N ASP A 41 -10.52 10.16 -14.90
CA ASP A 41 -10.46 11.20 -15.95
C ASP A 41 -10.31 10.60 -17.36
N PHE A 42 -10.23 9.26 -17.47
CA PHE A 42 -10.01 8.55 -18.71
C PHE A 42 -11.25 7.79 -19.16
N SER A 43 -11.32 7.54 -20.47
CA SER A 43 -12.32 6.68 -21.08
C SER A 43 -11.65 5.68 -22.01
N ILE A 44 -12.21 4.48 -22.10
CA ILE A 44 -11.66 3.36 -22.87
C ILE A 44 -12.70 2.96 -23.92
N ARG A 45 -12.26 2.74 -25.15
CA ARG A 45 -13.14 2.22 -26.19
C ARG A 45 -13.46 0.77 -25.92
N ASN A 46 -14.74 0.42 -25.89
CA ASN A 46 -15.15 -0.96 -25.76
C ASN A 46 -14.79 -1.74 -27.04
N VAL A 47 -14.47 -3.01 -26.89
CA VAL A 47 -14.11 -3.91 -28.00
C VAL A 47 -15.32 -4.61 -28.60
N TYR A 48 -16.43 -4.72 -27.86
CA TYR A 48 -17.63 -5.43 -28.32
C TYR A 48 -18.65 -4.53 -29.02
N ASP A 49 -18.72 -3.28 -28.61
CA ASP A 49 -19.61 -2.27 -29.19
C ASP A 49 -18.81 -1.02 -29.55
N ASN A 50 -19.40 -0.13 -30.35
CA ASN A 50 -18.79 1.15 -30.67
C ASN A 50 -19.02 2.19 -29.55
N ALA A 51 -19.17 1.74 -28.30
CA ALA A 51 -19.34 2.61 -27.16
C ALA A 51 -18.00 2.86 -26.45
N THR A 52 -17.99 3.92 -25.66
CA THR A 52 -16.85 4.29 -24.82
C THR A 52 -17.24 4.05 -23.37
N ILE A 53 -16.40 3.34 -22.64
CA ILE A 53 -16.50 3.11 -21.21
C ILE A 53 -15.82 4.28 -20.51
N ASP A 54 -16.60 5.17 -19.90
CA ASP A 54 -16.08 6.20 -19.02
C ASP A 54 -15.67 5.56 -17.68
N LEU A 55 -14.42 5.75 -17.25
CA LEU A 55 -13.94 5.16 -16.00
C LEU A 55 -14.52 5.88 -14.77
N SER A 56 -15.09 7.08 -14.93
CA SER A 56 -15.74 7.82 -13.85
C SER A 56 -16.89 7.03 -13.19
N GLN A 57 -17.53 6.12 -13.93
CA GLN A 57 -18.61 5.27 -13.42
C GLN A 57 -18.16 4.27 -12.34
N PHE A 58 -16.86 4.01 -12.23
CA PHE A 58 -16.28 3.09 -11.23
C PHE A 58 -15.84 3.80 -9.94
N ARG A 59 -16.18 5.08 -9.75
CA ARG A 59 -15.91 5.79 -8.50
C ARG A 59 -16.51 5.06 -7.30
N GLY A 60 -15.72 4.92 -6.23
CA GLY A 60 -16.10 4.16 -5.03
C GLY A 60 -15.79 2.67 -5.12
N ASN A 61 -15.40 2.15 -6.28
CA ASN A 61 -15.04 0.75 -6.47
C ASN A 61 -13.53 0.57 -6.64
N LEU A 62 -13.01 -0.57 -6.18
CA LEU A 62 -11.64 -0.98 -6.48
C LEU A 62 -11.58 -1.47 -7.93
N THR A 63 -10.74 -0.83 -8.75
CA THR A 63 -10.62 -1.13 -10.17
C THR A 63 -9.24 -1.72 -10.47
N LEU A 64 -9.21 -2.90 -11.11
CA LEU A 64 -7.98 -3.55 -11.58
C LEU A 64 -7.86 -3.42 -13.10
N VAL A 65 -6.77 -2.82 -13.57
CA VAL A 65 -6.47 -2.70 -15.00
C VAL A 65 -5.42 -3.73 -15.37
N VAL A 66 -5.74 -4.59 -16.36
CA VAL A 66 -4.85 -5.67 -16.83
C VAL A 66 -4.59 -5.50 -18.31
N ASN A 67 -3.32 -5.46 -18.70
CA ASN A 67 -2.92 -5.51 -20.10
C ASN A 67 -2.95 -6.96 -20.58
N VAL A 68 -3.71 -7.24 -21.64
CA VAL A 68 -3.91 -8.59 -22.20
C VAL A 68 -3.62 -8.61 -23.70
N ALA A 69 -3.11 -9.73 -24.21
CA ALA A 69 -2.89 -9.99 -25.63
C ALA A 69 -3.11 -11.48 -25.93
N THR A 70 -3.58 -11.79 -27.14
CA THR A 70 -3.73 -13.17 -27.64
C THR A 70 -2.67 -13.47 -28.70
N TYR A 71 -2.30 -14.74 -28.83
CA TYR A 71 -1.30 -15.26 -29.78
C TYR A 71 -1.87 -15.50 -31.18
#